data_AF-A0A0C2BR46-F1
#
_entry.id   AF-A0A0C2BR46-F1
#
_cell.length_a   1.000
_cell.length_b   1.000
_cell.length_c   1.000
_cell.angle_alpha   90.00
_cell.angle_beta   90.00
_cell.angle_gamma   90.00
#
_symmetry.space_group_name_H-M   'P 1'
#
loop_
_entity.id
_entity.type
_entity.pdbx_description
1 polymer ?
#
loop_
_entity_poly.entity_id
_entity_poly.type
_entity_poly.pdbx_seq_one_letter_code
_entity_poly.pdbx_strand_id
1 'polypeptide(L)'
;MERDQNEAPVICISPGINGRWDVSEKGSEEPLASFDEKEDAYAYATKLTESKQGATVLVEDEEGFSPLPLRRDGSGASEENDGHFTG
;
A
#
# COMPACT_ATOMS: atom_id res chain seq x y z
N MET A 1 13.67 1.03 -29.41
CA MET A 1 13.08 0.32 -28.27
C MET A 1 13.24 1.22 -27.07
N GLU A 2 12.38 2.23 -27.03
CA GLU A 2 12.19 3.04 -25.83
C GLU A 2 11.76 2.09 -24.71
N ARG A 3 12.45 2.14 -23.57
CA ARG A 3 12.04 1.39 -22.38
C ARG A 3 10.96 2.21 -21.74
N ASP A 4 9.74 2.00 -22.21
CA ASP A 4 8.53 2.49 -21.60
C ASP A 4 8.52 2.15 -20.10
N GLN A 5 7.83 3.00 -19.33
CA GLN A 5 7.40 2.79 -17.94
C GLN A 5 8.32 3.36 -16.84
N ASN A 6 8.35 4.70 -16.80
CA ASN A 6 8.57 5.49 -15.58
C ASN A 6 7.26 5.61 -14.76
N GLU A 7 6.42 4.57 -14.74
CA GLU A 7 5.24 4.55 -13.89
C GLU A 7 5.62 3.79 -12.63
N ALA A 8 5.53 4.47 -11.49
CA ALA A 8 5.77 3.85 -10.19
C ALA A 8 4.95 2.55 -10.08
N PRO A 9 5.57 1.39 -9.78
CA PRO A 9 4.85 0.14 -9.71
C PRO A 9 3.81 0.22 -8.59
N VAL A 10 2.53 0.10 -8.93
CA VAL A 10 1.44 0.14 -7.96
C VAL A 10 1.04 -1.29 -7.66
N ILE A 11 1.17 -1.71 -6.41
CA ILE A 11 0.71 -3.03 -5.96
C ILE A 11 -0.69 -2.86 -5.37
N CYS A 12 -1.66 -3.62 -5.88
CA CYS A 12 -3.01 -3.72 -5.34
C CYS A 12 -3.16 -5.04 -4.59
N ILE A 13 -3.64 -4.96 -3.35
CA ILE A 13 -4.04 -6.12 -2.55
C ILE A 13 -5.56 -6.13 -2.51
N SER A 14 -6.18 -7.26 -2.87
CA SER A 14 -7.64 -7.39 -2.89
C SER A 14 -8.09 -8.71 -2.27
N PRO A 15 -9.21 -8.72 -1.53
CA PRO A 15 -9.76 -9.95 -0.97
C PRO A 15 -10.28 -10.85 -2.10
N GLY A 16 -9.64 -12.00 -2.25
CA GLY A 16 -9.94 -13.04 -3.20
C GLY A 16 -11.06 -13.98 -2.77
N ILE A 17 -11.42 -14.89 -3.68
CA ILE A 17 -12.45 -15.91 -3.43
C ILE A 17 -11.90 -16.93 -2.40
N ASN A 18 -12.72 -17.27 -1.41
CA ASN A 18 -12.39 -18.09 -0.20
C ASN A 18 -11.68 -17.34 0.94
N GLY A 19 -11.75 -16.00 1.00
CA GLY A 19 -11.12 -15.25 2.11
C GLY A 19 -9.60 -15.21 2.00
N ARG A 20 -9.09 -15.44 0.80
CA ARG A 20 -7.68 -15.26 0.45
C ARG A 20 -7.43 -13.82 0.04
N TRP A 21 -6.18 -13.46 -0.14
CA TRP A 21 -5.70 -12.14 -0.46
C TRP A 21 -4.82 -12.23 -1.70
N ASP A 22 -5.31 -11.66 -2.79
CA ASP A 22 -4.61 -11.61 -4.06
C ASP A 22 -3.81 -10.30 -4.13
N VAL A 23 -2.52 -10.42 -4.40
CA VAL A 23 -1.59 -9.31 -4.60
C VAL A 23 -1.29 -9.20 -6.08
N SER A 24 -1.69 -8.10 -6.71
CA SER A 24 -1.54 -7.85 -8.15
C SER A 24 -0.76 -6.55 -8.39
N GLU A 25 0.07 -6.48 -9.43
CA GLU A 25 0.69 -5.22 -9.83
C GLU A 25 -0.16 -4.53 -10.91
N LYS A 26 -0.29 -3.20 -10.82
CA LYS A 26 -1.03 -2.39 -11.78
C LYS A 26 -0.39 -2.51 -13.16
N GLY A 27 -1.13 -3.09 -14.08
CA GLY A 27 -0.65 -3.44 -15.42
C GLY A 27 -0.39 -4.93 -15.62
N SER A 28 -0.53 -5.75 -14.57
CA SER A 28 -0.52 -7.21 -14.66
C SER A 28 -1.95 -7.74 -14.81
N GLU A 29 -2.15 -8.65 -15.76
CA GLU A 29 -3.42 -9.37 -15.94
C GLU A 29 -3.63 -10.48 -14.89
N GLU A 30 -2.56 -10.85 -14.17
CA GLU A 30 -2.54 -11.95 -13.20
C GLU A 30 -2.06 -11.47 -11.81
N PRO A 31 -2.57 -12.07 -10.72
CA PRO A 31 -2.05 -11.83 -9.38
C PRO A 31 -0.60 -12.33 -9.29
N LEU A 32 0.28 -11.48 -8.76
CA LEU A 32 1.68 -11.82 -8.47
C LEU A 32 1.77 -12.94 -7.44
N ALA A 33 0.92 -12.89 -6.42
CA ALA A 33 0.88 -13.85 -5.35
C ALA A 33 -0.52 -13.88 -4.71
N SER A 34 -0.89 -15.02 -4.17
CA SER A 34 -2.12 -15.22 -3.41
C SER A 34 -1.77 -15.78 -2.04
N PHE A 35 -2.36 -15.20 -1.00
CA PHE A 35 -2.10 -15.54 0.39
C PHE A 35 -3.41 -15.87 1.10
N ASP A 36 -3.40 -16.79 2.05
CA ASP A 36 -4.59 -17.06 2.87
C ASP A 36 -4.76 -16.01 3.98
N GLU A 37 -3.67 -15.33 4.37
CA GLU A 37 -3.65 -14.37 5.47
C GLU A 37 -3.41 -12.94 4.95
N LYS A 38 -4.19 -12.00 5.49
CA LYS A 38 -4.08 -10.57 5.24
C LYS A 38 -2.66 -10.09 5.56
N GLU A 39 -2.14 -10.45 6.72
CA GLU A 39 -0.82 -10.01 7.21
C GLU A 39 0.31 -10.41 6.26
N ASP A 40 0.24 -11.61 5.68
CA ASP A 40 1.25 -12.13 4.77
C ASP A 40 1.22 -11.41 3.41
N ALA A 41 0.02 -11.18 2.86
CA ALA A 41 -0.17 -10.36 1.66
C ALA A 41 0.38 -8.94 1.82
N TYR A 42 0.13 -8.33 2.98
CA TYR A 42 0.57 -6.98 3.31
C TYR A 42 2.09 -6.91 3.47
N ALA A 43 2.70 -7.89 4.16
CA ALA A 43 4.15 -7.98 4.32
C ALA A 43 4.85 -8.16 2.96
N TYR A 44 4.28 -9.00 2.08
CA TYR A 44 4.79 -9.21 0.74
C TYR A 44 4.73 -7.93 -0.11
N ALA A 45 3.58 -7.26 -0.13
CA ALA A 45 3.39 -6.00 -0.84
C ALA A 45 4.30 -4.89 -0.29
N THR A 46 4.47 -4.82 1.04
CA THR A 46 5.39 -3.86 1.69
C THR A 46 6.84 -4.10 1.25
N LYS A 47 7.32 -5.35 1.30
CA LYS A 47 8.67 -5.71 0.83
C LYS A 47 8.89 -5.40 -0.64
N LEU A 48 7.86 -5.58 -1.48
CA LEU A 48 7.87 -5.18 -2.88
C LEU A 48 8.12 -3.67 -3.00
N THR A 49 7.49 -2.85 -2.16
CA THR A 49 7.74 -1.39 -2.17
C THR A 49 9.11 -0.98 -1.66
N GLU A 50 9.65 -1.70 -0.68
CA GLU A 50 11.02 -1.45 -0.22
C GLU A 50 12.04 -1.79 -1.31
N SER A 51 11.76 -2.82 -2.10
CA SER A 51 12.62 -3.27 -3.21
C SER A 51 12.48 -2.40 -4.46
N LYS A 52 11.28 -1.89 -4.74
CA LYS A 52 10.96 -1.01 -5.88
C LYS A 52 10.79 0.43 -5.39
N GLN A 53 11.87 1.20 -5.41
CA GLN A 53 11.89 2.60 -4.99
C GLN A 53 10.77 3.41 -5.68
N GLY A 54 9.82 3.92 -4.89
CA GLY A 54 8.66 4.69 -5.37
C GLY A 54 7.39 3.89 -5.63
N ALA A 55 7.37 2.58 -5.38
CA ALA A 55 6.16 1.78 -5.49
C ALA A 55 5.08 2.19 -4.48
N THR A 56 3.81 2.06 -4.86
CA THR A 56 2.66 2.37 -4.00
C THR A 56 1.85 1.12 -3.74
N VAL A 57 1.52 0.81 -2.48
CA VAL A 57 0.61 -0.29 -2.15
C VAL A 57 -0.75 0.27 -1.84
N LEU A 58 -1.76 -0.23 -2.55
CA LEU A 58 -3.17 -0.01 -2.31
C LEU A 58 -3.76 -1.31 -1.79
N VAL A 59 -4.57 -1.23 -0.75
CA VAL A 59 -5.31 -2.39 -0.25
C VAL A 59 -6.80 -2.14 -0.30
N GLU A 60 -7.53 -3.02 -0.96
CA GLU A 60 -8.97 -3.05 -0.92
C GLU A 60 -9.44 -3.66 0.41
N ASP A 61 -10.05 -2.83 1.25
CA ASP A 61 -10.73 -3.22 2.49
C ASP A 61 -12.25 -2.94 2.34
N GLU A 62 -13.06 -3.29 3.34
CA GLU A 62 -14.52 -3.08 3.33
C GLU A 62 -14.94 -1.61 3.09
N GLU A 63 -14.05 -0.65 3.39
CA GLU A 63 -14.25 0.79 3.19
C GLU A 63 -13.70 1.32 1.84
N GLY A 64 -13.09 0.45 1.02
CA GLY A 64 -12.48 0.77 -0.26
C GLY A 64 -10.96 0.64 -0.27
N PHE A 65 -10.29 1.28 -1.24
CA PHE A 65 -8.83 1.20 -1.41
C PHE A 65 -8.11 2.14 -0.42
N SER A 66 -7.46 1.56 0.57
CA SER A 66 -6.59 2.26 1.52
C SER A 66 -5.12 2.13 1.09
N PRO A 67 -4.40 3.24 0.84
CA PRO A 67 -2.96 3.17 0.65
C PRO A 67 -2.32 2.72 1.97
N LEU A 68 -1.40 1.77 1.90
CA LEU A 68 -0.58 1.49 3.09
C LEU A 68 0.18 2.77 3.44
N PRO A 69 0.26 3.12 4.75
CA PRO A 69 1.20 4.14 5.18
C PRO A 69 2.59 3.58 4.93
N LEU A 70 3.10 3.77 3.71
CA LEU A 70 4.52 3.87 3.46
C LEU A 70 5.00 4.85 4.51
N ARG A 71 5.93 4.42 5.37
CA ARG A 71 6.66 5.33 6.25
C ARG A 71 7.38 6.32 5.33
N ARG A 72 6.67 7.33 4.88
CA ARG A 72 7.23 8.56 4.38
C ARG A 72 7.85 9.16 5.62
N ASP A 73 9.14 8.93 5.73
CA ASP A 73 10.00 9.54 6.72
C ASP A 73 9.63 11.03 6.85
N GLY A 74 9.23 11.43 8.06
CA GLY A 74 9.15 12.82 8.49
C GLY A 74 7.81 13.58 8.34
N SER A 75 7.28 13.97 9.52
CA SER A 75 6.45 15.17 9.80
C SER A 75 4.93 15.04 9.57
N GLY A 76 4.03 15.26 10.53
CA GLY A 76 4.17 15.69 11.91
C GLY A 76 2.99 15.19 12.73
N ALA A 77 3.30 14.40 13.74
CA ALA A 77 2.46 14.26 14.92
C ALA A 77 2.81 15.43 15.85
N SER A 78 2.03 16.50 15.81
CA SER A 78 1.87 17.44 16.92
C SER A 78 0.95 18.59 16.47
N GLU A 79 -0.36 18.43 16.60
CA GLU A 79 -1.19 19.57 16.94
C GLU A 79 -1.56 19.41 18.41
N GLU A 80 -0.56 19.62 19.26
CA GLU A 80 -0.74 19.97 20.66
C GLU A 80 -1.37 21.37 20.63
N ASN A 81 -2.70 21.45 20.62
CA ASN A 81 -3.36 22.72 20.84
C ASN A 81 -3.36 22.98 22.36
N ASP A 82 -2.22 23.48 22.82
CA ASP A 82 -2.07 24.21 24.08
C ASP A 82 -2.91 25.49 23.99
N GLY A 83 -4.21 25.34 24.23
CA GLY A 83 -5.16 26.44 24.39
C GLY A 83 -4.99 27.13 25.74
N HIS A 84 -3.83 27.75 25.97
CA HIS A 84 -3.65 28.79 26.97
C HIS A 84 -4.50 30.00 26.55
N PHE A 85 -5.69 30.15 27.14
CA PHE A 85 -6.44 31.40 27.05
C PHE A 85 -6.55 32.02 28.44
N THR A 86 -5.80 33.11 28.62
CA THR A 86 -5.90 34.02 29.76
C THR A 86 -7.19 34.83 29.63
N GLY A 87 -7.90 34.96 30.75
CA GLY A 87 -9.08 35.81 30.89
C GLY A 87 -9.47 35.91 32.34
#